data_AF-A0A1L7BHC9-F1
#
_entry.id   AF-A0A1L7BHC9-F1
#
_cell.length_a   1.000
_cell.length_b   1.000
_cell.length_c   1.000
_cell.angle_alpha   90.00
_cell.angle_beta   90.00
_cell.angle_gamma   90.00
#
_symmetry.space_group_name_H-M   'P 1'
#
loop_
_entity.id
_entity.type
_entity.pdbx_description
1 polymer ?
#
loop_
_entity_poly.entity_id
_entity_poly.type
_entity_poly.pdbx_seq_one_letter_code
_entity_poly.pdbx_strand_id
1 'polypeptide(L)'
;MRKSVYLMVSLLLIVFVFFGCVNPELSKEVQKPGLSFRVLLPDTTTATQIYVVGEMNNWKLDNVWVLNVTDVDGKKYAIGEYDLPEASITGGVEFRYKYLIGKSWDNVEMKKDGSSDIKNRFVYVNENLRNIVNDAVLNWKGEDLVNPATSTITVKFIAYVPDTTPDGSVVQLVGDMNGWNGEDMVKEGNVWTITKQLESNTYYEFKLRLKNESNAWAYPEGNETGGYEDNRALILNDDATIVILKVHSWENM
;
A
#
# COMPACT_ATOMS: atom_id res chain seq x y z
N MET A 1 -29.13 -83.09 8.63
CA MET A 1 -29.30 -82.14 9.77
C MET A 1 -28.06 -81.26 9.89
N ARG A 2 -28.12 -80.22 10.74
CA ARG A 2 -27.03 -79.37 11.30
C ARG A 2 -25.62 -80.04 11.35
N LYS A 3 -24.49 -79.32 11.26
CA LYS A 3 -24.21 -77.87 11.08
C LYS A 3 -22.74 -77.66 10.64
N SER A 4 -22.44 -76.43 10.22
CA SER A 4 -21.18 -75.65 10.21
C SER A 4 -20.13 -76.06 11.28
N VAL A 5 -18.81 -75.80 11.15
CA VAL A 5 -18.03 -74.67 10.58
C VAL A 5 -16.64 -75.16 10.06
N TYR A 6 -15.62 -74.42 9.58
CA TYR A 6 -15.30 -73.00 9.28
C TYR A 6 -14.12 -72.97 8.26
N LEU A 7 -13.97 -71.93 7.43
CA LEU A 7 -12.67 -71.31 7.09
C LEU A 7 -12.86 -69.86 6.60
N MET A 8 -11.91 -68.97 6.88
CA MET A 8 -11.94 -67.56 6.47
C MET A 8 -11.48 -67.36 5.02
N VAL A 9 -12.18 -66.51 4.28
CA VAL A 9 -11.58 -65.61 3.28
C VAL A 9 -12.12 -64.21 3.56
N SER A 10 -11.24 -63.25 3.82
CA SER A 10 -11.63 -61.84 3.96
C SER A 10 -11.84 -61.26 2.56
N LEU A 11 -13.06 -60.83 2.24
CA LEU A 11 -13.36 -60.18 0.97
C LEU A 11 -13.54 -58.67 1.19
N LEU A 12 -12.84 -57.88 0.38
CA LEU A 12 -12.80 -56.43 0.46
C LEU A 12 -14.20 -55.84 0.15
N LEU A 13 -14.86 -55.25 1.14
CA LEU A 13 -16.15 -54.56 0.92
C LEU A 13 -15.92 -53.07 0.68
N ILE A 14 -16.01 -52.64 -0.58
CA ILE A 14 -15.94 -51.23 -0.96
C ILE A 14 -17.25 -50.56 -0.54
N VAL A 15 -17.21 -49.73 0.50
CA VAL A 15 -18.35 -48.90 0.90
C VAL A 15 -18.39 -47.66 0.01
N PHE A 16 -19.20 -47.71 -1.05
CA PHE A 16 -19.66 -46.51 -1.75
C PHE A 16 -20.54 -45.70 -0.80
N VAL A 17 -19.94 -44.73 -0.09
CA VAL A 17 -20.70 -43.62 0.49
C VAL A 17 -21.12 -42.72 -0.67
N PHE A 18 -22.41 -42.36 -0.71
CA PHE A 18 -22.99 -41.62 -1.83
C PHE A 18 -22.34 -40.25 -2.04
N PHE A 19 -22.34 -39.80 -3.30
CA PHE A 19 -22.19 -38.39 -3.65
C PHE A 19 -23.38 -37.59 -3.10
N GLY A 20 -23.36 -37.30 -1.80
CA GLY A 20 -24.04 -36.12 -1.27
C GLY A 20 -23.39 -34.89 -1.91
N CYS A 21 -24.19 -33.99 -2.46
CA CYS A 21 -23.66 -32.77 -3.07
C CYS A 21 -22.99 -31.91 -1.99
N VAL A 22 -21.66 -31.95 -1.94
CA VAL A 22 -20.87 -30.92 -1.24
C VAL A 22 -21.13 -29.62 -1.99
N ASN A 23 -21.99 -28.79 -1.41
CA ASN A 23 -22.34 -27.49 -1.99
C ASN A 23 -21.05 -26.67 -2.16
N PRO A 24 -20.67 -26.26 -3.39
CA PRO A 24 -19.44 -25.50 -3.64
C PRO A 24 -19.55 -24.03 -3.21
N GLU A 25 -20.57 -23.67 -2.42
CA GLU A 25 -20.46 -22.62 -1.41
C GLU A 25 -19.48 -23.04 -0.30
N LEU A 26 -18.22 -23.22 -0.70
CA LEU A 26 -17.09 -22.87 0.13
C LEU A 26 -17.40 -21.46 0.66
N SER A 27 -17.47 -21.29 1.97
CA SER A 27 -17.81 -19.97 2.53
C SER A 27 -16.82 -18.96 1.99
N LYS A 28 -17.31 -18.02 1.18
CA LYS A 28 -16.68 -16.70 1.08
C LYS A 28 -16.78 -16.09 2.48
N GLU A 29 -15.80 -16.43 3.32
CA GLU A 29 -15.38 -15.56 4.39
C GLU A 29 -15.12 -14.22 3.71
N VAL A 30 -16.05 -13.28 3.91
CA VAL A 30 -16.01 -11.99 3.24
C VAL A 30 -14.76 -11.32 3.77
N GLN A 31 -13.70 -11.33 2.95
CA GLN A 31 -12.38 -10.86 3.34
C GLN A 31 -12.49 -9.37 3.57
N LYS A 32 -12.76 -9.03 4.84
CA LYS A 32 -13.16 -7.70 5.26
C LYS A 32 -12.13 -6.70 4.77
N PRO A 33 -12.54 -5.59 4.14
CA PRO A 33 -11.59 -4.63 3.63
C PRO A 33 -10.78 -4.06 4.79
N GLY A 34 -9.47 -4.12 4.63
CA GLY A 34 -8.53 -3.88 5.70
C GLY A 34 -7.18 -3.41 5.16
N LEU A 35 -6.48 -2.69 6.03
CA LEU A 35 -5.22 -2.03 5.76
C LEU A 35 -4.16 -2.59 6.70
N SER A 36 -3.23 -3.36 6.14
CA SER A 36 -2.10 -3.95 6.86
C SER A 36 -0.84 -3.11 6.61
N PHE A 37 -0.22 -2.60 7.66
CA PHE A 37 1.08 -1.92 7.58
C PHE A 37 2.20 -2.91 7.91
N ARG A 38 3.29 -2.86 7.13
CA ARG A 38 4.56 -3.55 7.41
C ARG A 38 5.71 -2.62 7.06
N VAL A 39 6.09 -1.80 8.03
CA VAL A 39 7.05 -0.69 7.88
C VAL A 39 8.43 -1.16 8.30
N LEU A 40 9.40 -1.20 7.39
CA LEU A 40 10.81 -1.43 7.73
C LEU A 40 11.34 -0.22 8.52
N LEU A 41 12.05 -0.47 9.62
CA LEU A 41 12.53 0.57 10.52
C LEU A 41 14.06 0.68 10.49
N PRO A 42 14.63 1.84 10.88
CA PRO A 42 16.05 1.95 11.21
C PRO A 42 16.43 0.97 12.32
N ASP A 43 17.58 0.30 12.21
CA ASP A 43 18.07 -0.62 13.25
C ASP A 43 18.30 0.08 14.61
N THR A 44 18.58 1.40 14.58
CA THR A 44 18.67 2.28 15.75
C THR A 44 17.34 2.48 16.48
N THR A 45 16.19 2.11 15.88
CA THR A 45 14.87 2.26 16.51
C THR A 45 14.81 1.45 17.81
N THR A 46 14.74 2.14 18.96
CA THR A 46 14.60 1.55 20.29
C THR A 46 13.13 1.43 20.73
N ALA A 47 12.22 2.16 20.10
CA ALA A 47 10.80 2.13 20.38
C ALA A 47 10.17 0.76 20.07
N THR A 48 9.34 0.25 20.97
CA THR A 48 8.55 -0.98 20.78
C THR A 48 7.24 -0.74 20.01
N GLN A 49 6.87 0.52 19.79
CA GLN A 49 5.66 0.93 19.07
C GLN A 49 5.93 2.17 18.20
N ILE A 50 5.45 2.12 16.96
CA ILE A 50 5.43 3.24 16.02
C ILE A 50 3.98 3.68 15.84
N TYR A 51 3.75 4.99 15.78
CA TYR A 51 2.42 5.57 15.68
C TYR A 51 2.16 6.08 14.27
N VAL A 52 1.01 5.73 13.69
CA VAL A 52 0.55 6.29 12.40
C VAL A 52 -0.45 7.40 12.70
N VAL A 53 -0.19 8.59 12.16
CA VAL A 53 -0.95 9.82 12.42
C VAL A 53 -1.30 10.47 11.09
N GLY A 54 -2.55 10.89 10.89
CA GLY A 54 -3.00 11.31 9.57
C GLY A 54 -4.49 11.67 9.49
N GLU A 55 -5.03 11.65 8.27
CA GLU A 55 -6.43 12.01 8.02
C GLU A 55 -7.42 11.05 8.71
N MET A 56 -7.08 9.75 8.78
CA MET A 56 -7.85 8.72 9.50
C MET A 56 -8.06 9.03 10.99
N ASN A 57 -7.31 9.97 11.57
CA ASN A 57 -7.52 10.47 12.92
C ASN A 57 -7.50 12.00 13.05
N ASN A 58 -7.73 12.73 11.95
CA ASN A 58 -7.72 14.20 11.90
C ASN A 58 -6.41 14.83 12.44
N TRP A 59 -5.27 14.15 12.24
CA TRP A 59 -3.93 14.55 12.68
C TRP A 59 -3.76 14.71 14.20
N LYS A 60 -4.63 14.07 15.01
CA LYS A 60 -4.62 14.17 16.49
C LYS A 60 -3.88 13.01 17.14
N LEU A 61 -3.03 13.32 18.13
CA LEU A 61 -2.16 12.34 18.79
C LEU A 61 -2.90 11.43 19.80
N ASP A 62 -4.08 11.84 20.24
CA ASP A 62 -4.87 11.14 21.27
C ASP A 62 -5.33 9.75 20.80
N ASN A 63 -5.86 9.67 19.58
CA ASN A 63 -6.42 8.46 18.96
C ASN A 63 -5.66 8.08 17.68
N VAL A 64 -4.41 7.64 17.84
CA VAL A 64 -3.51 7.22 16.75
C VAL A 64 -3.57 5.71 16.53
N TRP A 65 -3.31 5.30 15.29
CA TRP A 65 -3.01 3.90 14.97
C TRP A 65 -1.63 3.54 15.54
N VAL A 66 -1.49 2.31 16.03
CA VAL A 66 -0.30 1.81 16.74
C VAL A 66 0.21 0.55 16.05
N LEU A 67 1.42 0.62 15.51
CA LEU A 67 2.13 -0.51 14.94
C LEU A 67 3.10 -1.06 15.98
N ASN A 68 3.09 -2.37 16.20
CA ASN A 68 3.99 -3.01 17.17
C ASN A 68 5.28 -3.42 16.47
N VAL A 69 6.43 -3.12 17.09
CA VAL A 69 7.74 -3.43 16.52
C VAL A 69 8.10 -4.89 16.78
N THR A 70 8.47 -5.59 15.71
CA THR A 70 8.81 -7.02 15.69
C THR A 70 10.10 -7.21 14.88
N ASP A 71 11.06 -7.96 15.41
CA ASP A 71 12.22 -8.41 14.66
C ASP A 71 11.83 -9.61 13.76
N VAL A 72 12.09 -9.48 12.46
CA VAL A 72 11.88 -10.54 11.45
C VAL A 72 13.19 -10.71 10.68
N ASP A 73 13.78 -11.90 10.78
CA ASP A 73 15.06 -12.26 10.15
C ASP A 73 16.21 -11.24 10.39
N GLY A 74 16.20 -10.61 11.58
CA GLY A 74 17.20 -9.63 12.00
C GLY A 74 16.94 -8.19 11.52
N LYS A 75 15.83 -7.92 10.82
CA LYS A 75 15.34 -6.58 10.49
C LYS A 75 14.15 -6.20 11.40
N LYS A 76 14.09 -4.96 11.85
CA LYS A 76 12.94 -4.43 12.62
C LYS A 76 11.81 -3.98 11.70
N TYR A 77 10.60 -4.49 11.94
CA TYR A 77 9.38 -4.04 11.28
C TYR A 77 8.34 -3.55 12.29
N ALA A 78 7.71 -2.40 12.03
CA ALA A 78 6.47 -2.04 12.71
C ALA A 78 5.27 -2.60 11.94
N ILE A 79 4.46 -3.42 12.61
CA ILE A 79 3.35 -4.18 11.99
C ILE A 79 2.03 -3.89 12.72
N GLY A 80 0.94 -3.77 11.95
CA GLY A 80 -0.42 -3.63 12.48
C GLY A 80 -1.47 -3.74 11.38
N GLU A 81 -2.66 -4.22 11.73
CA GLU A 81 -3.78 -4.39 10.80
C GLU A 81 -5.00 -3.58 11.24
N TYR A 82 -5.65 -2.93 10.28
CA TYR A 82 -6.77 -2.03 10.52
C TYR A 82 -7.98 -2.43 9.68
N ASP A 83 -8.99 -2.95 10.36
CA ASP A 83 -10.34 -3.10 9.83
C ASP A 83 -10.93 -1.73 9.50
N LEU A 84 -11.28 -1.50 8.23
CA LEU A 84 -12.03 -0.31 7.84
C LEU A 84 -13.52 -0.68 7.64
N PRO A 85 -14.48 0.17 8.05
CA PRO A 85 -15.87 -0.04 7.68
C PRO A 85 -16.03 0.07 6.17
N GLU A 86 -16.73 -0.88 5.54
CA GLU A 86 -16.99 -0.90 4.09
C GLU A 86 -17.62 0.42 3.61
N ALA A 87 -18.56 0.96 4.39
CA ALA A 87 -19.20 2.25 4.15
C ALA A 87 -18.26 3.48 4.26
N SER A 88 -17.08 3.34 4.87
CA SER A 88 -16.05 4.40 4.96
C SER A 88 -15.08 4.41 3.79
N ILE A 89 -15.16 3.41 2.90
CA ILE A 89 -14.23 3.23 1.77
C ILE A 89 -14.94 2.91 0.45
N THR A 90 -16.28 2.91 0.43
CA THR A 90 -17.09 2.56 -0.75
C THR A 90 -16.85 3.57 -1.87
N GLY A 91 -16.32 3.11 -3.01
CA GLY A 91 -15.87 3.97 -4.12
C GLY A 91 -14.42 4.47 -3.98
N GLY A 92 -13.76 4.12 -2.87
CA GLY A 92 -12.37 4.42 -2.55
C GLY A 92 -12.15 5.70 -1.75
N VAL A 93 -11.17 5.63 -0.86
CA VAL A 93 -10.66 6.75 -0.05
C VAL A 93 -9.12 6.73 -0.06
N GLU A 94 -8.50 7.90 -0.13
CA GLU A 94 -7.07 8.06 0.14
C GLU A 94 -6.88 8.61 1.55
N PHE A 95 -5.89 8.10 2.29
CA PHE A 95 -5.46 8.67 3.57
C PHE A 95 -4.03 9.18 3.46
N ARG A 96 -3.81 10.45 3.81
CA ARG A 96 -2.48 11.01 4.06
C ARG A 96 -2.07 10.81 5.51
N TYR A 97 -0.82 10.41 5.73
CA TYR A 97 -0.30 10.07 7.07
C TYR A 97 1.22 10.26 7.20
N LYS A 98 1.70 10.09 8.44
CA LYS A 98 3.11 10.06 8.86
C LYS A 98 3.33 9.05 10.00
N TYR A 99 4.56 8.56 10.13
CA TYR A 99 5.02 7.77 11.27
C TYR A 99 5.72 8.62 12.35
N LEU A 100 5.47 8.32 13.63
CA LEU A 100 6.11 8.94 14.80
C LEU A 100 6.63 7.90 15.80
N ILE A 101 7.73 8.21 16.49
CA ILE A 101 8.07 7.60 17.79
C ILE A 101 7.37 8.35 18.93
N GLY A 102 6.84 7.63 19.92
CA GLY A 102 6.44 8.22 21.20
C GLY A 102 5.30 9.27 21.16
N LYS A 103 4.50 9.29 20.08
CA LYS A 103 3.43 10.29 19.86
C LYS A 103 3.87 11.76 19.91
N SER A 104 5.09 12.12 19.46
CA SER A 104 5.47 13.53 19.27
C SER A 104 5.90 13.83 17.83
N TRP A 105 5.52 15.01 17.33
CA TRP A 105 6.01 15.57 16.06
C TRP A 105 7.51 15.92 16.11
N ASP A 106 8.10 16.02 17.30
CA ASP A 106 9.55 16.16 17.47
C ASP A 106 10.32 14.88 17.12
N ASN A 107 9.62 13.73 17.04
CA ASN A 107 10.17 12.39 16.79
C ASN A 107 9.62 11.78 15.48
N VAL A 108 9.29 12.62 14.50
CA VAL A 108 8.73 12.23 13.20
C VAL A 108 9.78 11.60 12.29
N GLU A 109 9.33 10.81 11.31
CA GLU A 109 10.18 10.29 10.24
C GLU A 109 10.83 11.38 9.36
N MET A 110 12.12 11.17 9.05
CA MET A 110 13.01 12.10 8.37
C MET A 110 13.54 11.54 7.04
N LYS A 111 14.04 12.43 6.19
CA LYS A 111 14.86 12.07 5.02
C LYS A 111 16.16 11.37 5.44
N LYS A 112 16.78 10.67 4.49
CA LYS A 112 18.02 9.87 4.69
C LYS A 112 19.20 10.67 5.23
N ASP A 113 19.24 11.97 4.97
CA ASP A 113 20.28 12.92 5.40
C ASP A 113 19.91 13.72 6.66
N GLY A 114 18.71 13.52 7.22
CA GLY A 114 18.19 14.31 8.34
C GLY A 114 17.86 15.78 8.02
N SER A 115 17.92 16.20 6.74
CA SER A 115 17.76 17.61 6.34
C SER A 115 16.36 18.17 6.60
N SER A 116 15.33 17.33 6.45
CA SER A 116 13.95 17.66 6.78
C SER A 116 13.14 16.41 7.10
N ASP A 117 12.03 16.62 7.80
CA ASP A 117 10.84 15.77 7.78
C ASP A 117 10.49 15.44 6.31
N ILE A 118 9.97 14.24 6.04
CA ILE A 118 9.47 13.90 4.69
C ILE A 118 8.12 14.60 4.41
N LYS A 119 7.61 14.56 3.18
CA LYS A 119 6.19 14.90 2.92
C LYS A 119 5.23 13.88 3.58
N ASN A 120 3.93 14.13 3.49
CA ASN A 120 2.95 13.13 3.92
C ASN A 120 2.99 11.92 2.99
N ARG A 121 2.99 10.71 3.56
CA ARG A 121 2.71 9.48 2.83
C ARG A 121 1.24 9.41 2.47
N PHE A 122 0.88 8.52 1.56
CA PHE A 122 -0.50 8.26 1.15
C PHE A 122 -0.79 6.76 1.12
N VAL A 123 -2.06 6.38 1.23
CA VAL A 123 -2.54 5.04 0.87
C VAL A 123 -3.97 5.12 0.38
N TYR A 124 -4.26 4.51 -0.77
CA TYR A 124 -5.61 4.39 -1.31
C TYR A 124 -6.21 3.04 -0.97
N VAL A 125 -7.40 3.04 -0.37
CA VAL A 125 -8.15 1.83 0.00
C VAL A 125 -9.58 1.91 -0.54
N ASN A 126 -10.10 0.80 -1.08
CA ASN A 126 -11.49 0.67 -1.48
C ASN A 126 -12.03 -0.71 -1.09
N GLU A 127 -13.34 -0.90 -1.24
CA GLU A 127 -14.06 -2.11 -0.84
C GLU A 127 -13.59 -3.41 -1.54
N ASN A 128 -12.82 -3.31 -2.63
CA ASN A 128 -12.29 -4.44 -3.39
C ASN A 128 -10.79 -4.72 -3.11
N LEU A 129 -10.14 -3.96 -2.22
CA LEU A 129 -8.69 -4.02 -1.99
C LEU A 129 -8.35 -4.20 -0.50
N ARG A 130 -7.82 -5.38 -0.13
CA ARG A 130 -7.01 -5.51 1.09
C ARG A 130 -5.60 -4.99 0.77
N ASN A 131 -5.22 -3.87 1.38
CA ASN A 131 -3.95 -3.22 1.10
C ASN A 131 -2.86 -3.65 2.08
N ILE A 132 -1.64 -3.87 1.56
CA ILE A 132 -0.43 -4.10 2.35
C ILE A 132 0.54 -2.96 2.04
N VAL A 133 0.82 -2.10 3.03
CA VAL A 133 1.74 -0.98 2.92
C VAL A 133 3.15 -1.44 3.33
N ASN A 134 4.01 -1.66 2.33
CA ASN A 134 5.42 -2.03 2.49
C ASN A 134 6.34 -0.79 2.46
N ASP A 135 6.16 0.08 3.45
CA ASP A 135 6.98 1.28 3.65
C ASP A 135 8.36 0.97 4.26
N ALA A 136 9.28 1.93 4.15
CA ALA A 136 10.46 2.04 5.01
C ALA A 136 10.55 3.44 5.65
N VAL A 137 10.90 3.53 6.94
CA VAL A 137 11.38 4.76 7.57
C VAL A 137 12.91 4.76 7.49
N LEU A 138 13.50 5.89 7.07
CA LEU A 138 14.96 5.98 6.88
C LEU A 138 15.69 6.48 8.13
N ASN A 139 15.12 7.48 8.80
CA ASN A 139 15.64 8.08 10.02
C ASN A 139 14.49 8.68 10.84
N TRP A 140 14.76 8.95 12.13
CA TRP A 140 13.85 9.64 13.03
C TRP A 140 14.43 10.99 13.44
N LYS A 141 13.57 11.97 13.68
CA LYS A 141 13.95 13.29 14.18
C LYS A 141 14.40 13.17 15.63
N GLY A 142 15.55 13.79 15.96
CA GLY A 142 16.18 13.73 17.28
C GLY A 142 17.04 12.49 17.56
N GLU A 143 17.05 11.48 16.67
CA GLU A 143 17.85 10.26 16.79
C GLU A 143 19.12 10.31 15.92
N ASP A 144 20.09 9.42 16.18
CA ASP A 144 21.29 9.27 15.36
C ASP A 144 20.96 8.77 13.94
N LEU A 145 21.52 9.45 12.93
CA LEU A 145 21.27 9.13 11.52
C LEU A 145 21.96 7.83 11.09
N VAL A 146 21.18 6.93 10.49
CA VAL A 146 21.66 5.75 9.78
C VAL A 146 21.61 5.93 8.26
N ASN A 147 22.43 5.14 7.57
CA ASN A 147 22.43 5.01 6.11
C ASN A 147 21.97 3.59 5.73
N PRO A 148 20.65 3.33 5.61
CA PRO A 148 20.15 2.01 5.23
C PRO A 148 20.61 1.63 3.82
N ALA A 149 21.02 0.38 3.66
CA ALA A 149 21.36 -0.19 2.36
C ALA A 149 20.16 -0.16 1.41
N THR A 150 20.42 0.03 0.11
CA THR A 150 19.41 0.05 -0.94
C THR A 150 19.54 -1.20 -1.82
N SER A 151 18.42 -1.63 -2.42
CA SER A 151 18.39 -2.71 -3.42
C SER A 151 17.49 -2.32 -4.58
N THR A 152 17.69 -2.90 -5.77
CA THR A 152 16.81 -2.64 -6.91
C THR A 152 15.51 -3.44 -6.79
N ILE A 153 14.39 -2.75 -6.63
CA ILE A 153 13.04 -3.31 -6.53
C ILE A 153 12.20 -3.01 -7.77
N THR A 154 11.37 -3.97 -8.18
CA THR A 154 10.43 -3.83 -9.31
C THR A 154 9.03 -3.51 -8.79
N VAL A 155 8.53 -2.30 -9.08
CA VAL A 155 7.27 -1.77 -8.53
C VAL A 155 6.28 -1.47 -9.66
N LYS A 156 5.09 -2.07 -9.62
CA LYS A 156 3.95 -1.70 -10.50
C LYS A 156 3.12 -0.60 -9.84
N PHE A 157 3.13 0.58 -10.44
CA PHE A 157 2.18 1.65 -10.12
C PHE A 157 0.84 1.36 -10.80
N ILE A 158 -0.26 1.54 -10.09
CA ILE A 158 -1.63 1.37 -10.56
C ILE A 158 -2.43 2.62 -10.18
N ALA A 159 -2.94 3.34 -11.16
CA ALA A 159 -3.67 4.59 -10.97
C ALA A 159 -5.12 4.49 -11.41
N TYR A 160 -6.03 4.80 -10.50
CA TYR A 160 -7.43 5.09 -10.77
C TYR A 160 -7.57 6.59 -11.05
N VAL A 161 -8.21 6.95 -12.16
CA VAL A 161 -8.45 8.34 -12.58
C VAL A 161 -9.89 8.78 -12.27
N PRO A 162 -10.24 10.07 -12.35
CA PRO A 162 -11.62 10.51 -12.29
C PRO A 162 -12.32 10.31 -13.63
N ASP A 163 -13.65 10.10 -13.62
CA ASP A 163 -14.47 9.92 -14.83
C ASP A 163 -14.54 11.18 -15.71
N THR A 164 -14.10 12.33 -15.19
CA THR A 164 -13.94 13.59 -15.93
C THR A 164 -12.71 13.59 -16.85
N THR A 165 -11.82 12.60 -16.75
CA THR A 165 -10.62 12.47 -17.61
C THR A 165 -11.03 12.36 -19.09
N PRO A 166 -10.65 13.30 -19.98
CA PRO A 166 -11.16 13.31 -21.34
C PRO A 166 -10.74 12.07 -22.14
N ASP A 167 -11.63 11.56 -22.99
CA ASP A 167 -11.34 10.43 -23.87
C ASP A 167 -10.12 10.70 -24.78
N GLY A 168 -9.27 9.69 -24.92
CA GLY A 168 -8.01 9.79 -25.67
C GLY A 168 -6.85 10.45 -24.90
N SER A 169 -7.07 10.99 -23.69
CA SER A 169 -5.98 11.50 -22.85
C SER A 169 -5.02 10.37 -22.45
N VAL A 170 -3.72 10.69 -22.37
CA VAL A 170 -2.66 9.78 -21.88
C VAL A 170 -2.20 10.24 -20.51
N VAL A 171 -2.25 9.36 -19.50
CA VAL A 171 -1.68 9.63 -18.18
C VAL A 171 -0.17 9.38 -18.19
N GLN A 172 0.59 10.27 -17.56
CA GLN A 172 2.03 10.12 -17.37
C GLN A 172 2.38 10.03 -15.88
N LEU A 173 3.37 9.19 -15.56
CA LEU A 173 4.11 9.27 -14.30
C LEU A 173 5.28 10.25 -14.46
N VAL A 174 5.46 11.13 -13.48
CA VAL A 174 6.48 12.18 -13.46
C VAL A 174 7.09 12.25 -12.07
N GLY A 175 8.41 12.22 -11.92
CA GLY A 175 9.03 12.35 -10.60
C GLY A 175 10.53 12.11 -10.59
N ASP A 176 11.09 11.97 -9.39
CA ASP A 176 12.53 11.73 -9.21
C ASP A 176 13.00 10.46 -9.96
N MET A 177 12.14 9.43 -10.06
CA MET A 177 12.43 8.18 -10.78
C MET A 177 12.56 8.31 -12.32
N ASN A 178 12.25 9.48 -12.89
CA ASN A 178 12.48 9.78 -14.30
C ASN A 178 12.96 11.24 -14.53
N GLY A 179 13.54 11.87 -13.50
CA GLY A 179 14.09 13.23 -13.58
C GLY A 179 13.05 14.30 -13.91
N TRP A 180 11.82 14.11 -13.45
CA TRP A 180 10.64 14.96 -13.71
C TRP A 180 10.23 15.07 -15.19
N ASN A 181 10.60 14.06 -15.99
CA ASN A 181 10.12 13.88 -17.37
C ASN A 181 8.83 13.05 -17.39
N GLY A 182 8.05 13.17 -18.48
CA GLY A 182 6.81 12.42 -18.61
C GLY A 182 7.00 11.03 -19.19
N GLU A 183 6.51 10.02 -18.49
CA GLU A 183 6.55 8.62 -18.96
C GLU A 183 5.13 8.06 -19.05
N ASP A 184 4.69 7.75 -20.27
CA ASP A 184 3.32 7.35 -20.58
C ASP A 184 2.95 6.02 -19.88
N MET A 185 1.84 6.03 -19.13
CA MET A 185 1.27 4.83 -18.50
C MET A 185 0.40 4.04 -19.49
N VAL A 186 0.28 2.73 -19.30
CA VAL A 186 -0.55 1.84 -20.11
C VAL A 186 -1.97 1.77 -19.53
N LYS A 187 -3.00 2.06 -20.34
CA LYS A 187 -4.40 1.91 -19.93
C LYS A 187 -4.86 0.46 -20.02
N GLU A 188 -5.14 -0.17 -18.89
CA GLU A 188 -5.67 -1.53 -18.76
C GLU A 188 -7.14 -1.44 -18.28
N GLY A 189 -8.07 -1.26 -19.22
CA GLY A 189 -9.49 -1.02 -18.90
C GLY A 189 -9.70 0.35 -18.25
N ASN A 190 -10.09 0.36 -16.98
CA ASN A 190 -10.34 1.59 -16.20
C ASN A 190 -9.15 2.04 -15.34
N VAL A 191 -8.04 1.29 -15.32
CA VAL A 191 -6.82 1.68 -14.59
C VAL A 191 -5.67 1.99 -15.55
N TRP A 192 -4.77 2.87 -15.11
CA TRP A 192 -3.51 3.16 -15.78
C TRP A 192 -2.37 2.51 -15.01
N THR A 193 -1.41 1.89 -15.68
CA THR A 193 -0.32 1.20 -14.99
C THR A 193 1.04 1.41 -15.63
N ILE A 194 2.09 1.37 -14.81
CA ILE A 194 3.49 1.41 -15.26
C ILE A 194 4.37 0.65 -14.26
N THR A 195 5.37 -0.07 -14.74
CA THR A 195 6.33 -0.79 -13.89
C THR A 195 7.68 -0.09 -13.94
N LYS A 196 8.22 0.27 -12.77
CA LYS A 196 9.54 0.89 -12.62
C LYS A 196 10.50 -0.04 -11.89
N GLN A 197 11.78 0.05 -12.22
CA GLN A 197 12.86 -0.33 -11.30
C GLN A 197 13.15 0.90 -10.44
N LEU A 198 13.15 0.73 -9.12
CA LEU A 198 13.46 1.77 -8.12
C LEU A 198 14.53 1.23 -7.16
N GLU A 199 15.10 2.11 -6.34
CA GLU A 199 15.91 1.71 -5.18
C GLU A 199 15.01 1.65 -3.93
N SER A 200 15.08 0.54 -3.20
CA SER A 200 14.52 0.47 -1.85
C SER A 200 15.26 1.42 -0.91
N ASN A 201 14.61 1.85 0.18
CA ASN A 201 15.19 2.73 1.19
C ASN A 201 15.72 4.08 0.64
N THR A 202 15.05 4.58 -0.40
CA THR A 202 15.25 5.89 -1.05
C THR A 202 13.92 6.68 -1.07
N TYR A 203 14.00 7.99 -0.84
CA TYR A 203 12.86 8.91 -0.90
C TYR A 203 12.64 9.39 -2.34
N TYR A 204 11.41 9.24 -2.83
CA TYR A 204 11.00 9.73 -4.15
C TYR A 204 9.80 10.66 -4.00
N GLU A 205 9.87 11.85 -4.58
CA GLU A 205 8.70 12.65 -4.93
C GLU A 205 8.27 12.37 -6.38
N PHE A 206 6.96 12.37 -6.60
CA PHE A 206 6.34 12.17 -7.91
C PHE A 206 4.94 12.78 -7.97
N LYS A 207 4.40 12.90 -9.19
CA LYS A 207 3.05 13.37 -9.48
C LYS A 207 2.55 12.74 -10.78
N LEU A 208 1.25 12.47 -10.87
CA LEU A 208 0.59 12.10 -12.12
C LEU A 208 0.17 13.34 -12.90
N ARG A 209 0.05 13.22 -14.24
CA ARG A 209 -0.52 14.27 -15.10
C ARG A 209 -1.14 13.70 -16.37
N LEU A 210 -1.95 14.49 -17.07
CA LEU A 210 -2.26 14.25 -18.48
C LEU A 210 -1.15 14.79 -19.39
N LYS A 211 -0.83 14.04 -20.44
CA LYS A 211 0.12 14.41 -21.49
C LYS A 211 -0.40 15.60 -22.30
N ASN A 212 0.44 16.62 -22.47
CA ASN A 212 0.14 17.80 -23.28
C ASN A 212 1.42 18.30 -23.96
N GLU A 213 1.43 18.27 -25.29
CA GLU A 213 2.60 18.60 -26.13
C GLU A 213 2.96 20.11 -26.13
N SER A 214 2.04 20.99 -25.71
CA SER A 214 2.25 22.45 -25.67
C SER A 214 2.64 22.96 -24.29
N ASN A 215 2.18 22.31 -23.22
CA ASN A 215 2.60 22.58 -21.85
C ASN A 215 2.54 21.30 -21.02
N ALA A 216 3.70 20.73 -20.70
CA ALA A 216 3.86 19.53 -19.89
C ALA A 216 3.34 19.65 -18.44
N TRP A 217 2.94 20.85 -18.00
CA TRP A 217 2.32 21.09 -16.68
C TRP A 217 0.95 21.78 -16.82
N ALA A 218 0.23 21.56 -17.93
CA ALA A 218 -1.15 22.04 -18.07
C ALA A 218 -2.12 21.35 -17.09
N TYR A 219 -2.03 20.02 -16.97
CA TYR A 219 -2.99 19.17 -16.28
C TYR A 219 -2.32 18.14 -15.35
N PRO A 220 -1.53 18.55 -14.33
CA PRO A 220 -1.13 17.65 -13.25
C PRO A 220 -2.35 17.18 -12.45
N GLU A 221 -2.22 16.10 -11.66
CA GLU A 221 -3.27 15.70 -10.72
C GLU A 221 -3.57 16.83 -9.72
N GLY A 222 -4.84 17.03 -9.42
CA GLY A 222 -5.33 18.03 -8.47
C GLY A 222 -6.07 17.38 -7.31
N ASN A 223 -6.33 18.20 -6.28
CA ASN A 223 -7.07 17.80 -5.09
C ASN A 223 -8.57 17.59 -5.40
N GLU A 224 -9.39 17.28 -4.39
CA GLU A 224 -10.82 16.96 -4.57
C GLU A 224 -11.66 18.07 -5.24
N THR A 225 -11.15 19.30 -5.31
CA THR A 225 -11.84 20.47 -5.85
C THR A 225 -11.32 20.98 -7.20
N GLY A 226 -10.39 20.26 -7.85
CA GLY A 226 -9.71 20.75 -9.08
C GLY A 226 -8.53 21.69 -8.80
N GLY A 227 -8.23 21.98 -7.53
CA GLY A 227 -7.14 22.85 -7.11
C GLY A 227 -5.80 22.12 -6.95
N TYR A 228 -4.77 22.90 -6.59
CA TYR A 228 -3.40 22.42 -6.38
C TYR A 228 -3.32 21.20 -5.45
N GLU A 229 -2.57 20.19 -5.88
CA GLU A 229 -2.17 19.03 -5.07
C GLU A 229 -0.65 19.01 -4.88
N ASP A 230 -0.20 18.61 -3.69
CA ASP A 230 1.23 18.49 -3.40
C ASP A 230 1.86 17.30 -4.17
N ASN A 231 3.18 17.29 -4.36
CA ASN A 231 3.82 16.07 -4.89
C ASN A 231 3.62 14.92 -3.89
N ARG A 232 3.22 13.75 -4.41
CA ARG A 232 3.18 12.51 -3.65
C ARG A 232 4.60 12.11 -3.27
N ALA A 233 4.75 11.51 -2.09
CA ALA A 233 6.02 10.96 -1.63
C ALA A 233 5.89 9.50 -1.22
N LEU A 234 6.93 8.71 -1.48
CA LEU A 234 7.05 7.32 -1.02
C LEU A 234 8.48 7.01 -0.58
N ILE A 235 8.59 6.03 0.32
CA ILE A 235 9.83 5.34 0.68
C ILE A 235 9.48 3.87 0.89
N LEU A 236 9.97 3.01 0.00
CA LEU A 236 9.59 1.60 -0.08
C LEU A 236 10.69 0.68 0.46
N ASN A 237 10.29 -0.42 1.08
CA ASN A 237 11.20 -1.49 1.51
C ASN A 237 11.43 -2.54 0.40
N ASP A 238 12.32 -3.50 0.66
CA ASP A 238 12.71 -4.54 -0.31
C ASP A 238 11.54 -5.45 -0.77
N ASP A 239 10.46 -5.54 0.00
CA ASP A 239 9.28 -6.36 -0.28
C ASP A 239 8.16 -5.59 -1.01
N ALA A 240 8.38 -4.32 -1.37
CA ALA A 240 7.41 -3.50 -2.08
C ALA A 240 7.32 -3.86 -3.58
N THR A 241 6.10 -4.19 -4.03
CA THR A 241 5.86 -4.65 -5.42
C THR A 241 4.76 -3.86 -6.13
N ILE A 242 3.85 -3.20 -5.41
CA ILE A 242 2.70 -2.46 -5.95
C ILE A 242 2.55 -1.14 -5.21
N VAL A 243 2.23 -0.07 -5.94
CA VAL A 243 1.77 1.22 -5.40
C VAL A 243 0.43 1.55 -6.06
N ILE A 244 -0.61 1.79 -5.26
CA ILE A 244 -1.96 2.11 -5.76
C ILE A 244 -2.28 3.59 -5.50
N LEU A 245 -2.75 4.27 -6.54
CA LEU A 245 -2.98 5.72 -6.60
C LEU A 245 -4.44 6.02 -6.96
N LYS A 246 -5.02 7.06 -6.35
CA LYS A 246 -6.27 7.67 -6.83
C LYS A 246 -6.01 9.13 -7.19
N VAL A 247 -6.19 9.46 -8.46
CA VAL A 247 -6.31 10.86 -8.90
C VAL A 247 -7.72 11.32 -8.58
N HIS A 248 -7.85 12.42 -7.84
CA HIS A 248 -9.14 13.01 -7.48
C HIS A 248 -9.65 13.94 -8.59
N SER A 249 -8.78 14.79 -9.13
CA SER A 249 -9.05 15.68 -10.27
C SER A 249 -7.79 15.89 -11.12
N TRP A 250 -7.90 16.70 -12.17
CA TRP A 250 -6.75 17.29 -12.85
C TRP A 250 -6.82 18.81 -12.67
N GLU A 251 -5.70 19.45 -12.36
CA GLU A 251 -5.64 20.91 -12.25
C GLU A 251 -5.95 21.56 -13.60
N ASN A 252 -6.66 22.69 -13.59
CA ASN A 252 -7.00 23.48 -14.78
C ASN A 252 -7.94 22.81 -15.82
N MET A 253 -8.74 21.82 -15.41
CA MET A 253 -9.86 21.25 -16.17
C MET A 253 -11.23 21.77 -15.71
#